data_AF-A0A9K3HLC9-F1
#
_entry.id   AF-A0A9K3HLC9-F1
#
_cell.length_a   1.000
_cell.length_b   1.000
_cell.length_c   1.000
_cell.angle_alpha   90.00
_cell.angle_beta   90.00
_cell.angle_gamma   90.00
#
_symmetry.space_group_name_H-M   'P 1'
#
loop_
_entity.id
_entity.type
_entity.pdbx_description
1 polymer ?
#
loop_
_entity_poly.entity_id
_entity_poly.type
_entity_poly.pdbx_seq_one_letter_code
_entity_poly.pdbx_strand_id
1 'polypeptide(L)'
;MGWPLIGNMLIVEDGSTHPLWLSPLGRNGGIFHIKMGFSHTIVVSSPEMAREILQVQDHIFANRPATIAITYLTYNRVDMAFADYGPFWRQMRKLSVMKLFSRKRAESWDSVLDEVDSMVKSTLVNSGSLVNLGELVFGLTHDIISRALSGLFLMKVKRRCNVWWYGDSGVRHTMGNDRANAYSRSIKATLRLHPPIPVALHKSSADTMVIGYHIPKGARVMVNAYAINRDKNSWEDPNTFNPSLLAFYQRLQQWYFQVQR
;
A
#
# COMPACT_ATOMS: atom_id res chain seq x y z
N MET A 1 -8.52 30.07 7.88
CA MET A 1 -7.20 30.65 8.24
C MET A 1 -6.68 29.92 9.47
N GLY A 2 -5.40 29.56 9.50
CA GLY A 2 -4.80 28.82 10.62
C GLY A 2 -4.31 29.73 11.74
N TRP A 3 -4.26 29.22 12.97
CA TRP A 3 -3.78 29.94 14.15
C TRP A 3 -2.25 30.10 14.09
N PRO A 4 -1.65 31.18 14.66
CA PRO A 4 -0.23 31.50 14.48
C PRO A 4 0.74 30.37 14.86
N LEU A 5 0.47 29.71 16.00
CA LEU A 5 1.32 28.67 16.60
C LEU A 5 0.88 27.25 16.25
N ILE A 6 -0.44 27.00 16.28
CA ILE A 6 -1.03 25.66 16.13
C ILE A 6 -1.37 25.37 14.64
N GLY A 7 -1.45 26.42 13.83
CA GLY A 7 -1.83 26.31 12.42
C GLY A 7 -3.26 25.80 12.28
N ASN A 8 -3.42 24.74 11.50
CA ASN A 8 -4.68 24.08 11.22
C ASN A 8 -4.88 22.81 12.05
N MET A 9 -4.06 22.54 13.09
CA MET A 9 -4.20 21.31 13.88
C MET A 9 -5.57 21.17 14.56
N LEU A 10 -6.22 22.28 14.93
CA LEU A 10 -7.55 22.26 15.57
C LEU A 10 -8.67 21.81 14.60
N ILE A 11 -8.41 21.80 13.29
CA ILE A 11 -9.36 21.25 12.30
C ILE A 11 -9.40 19.70 12.40
N VAL A 12 -8.41 19.09 13.08
CA VAL A 12 -8.28 17.63 13.23
C VAL A 12 -9.06 17.09 14.44
N GLU A 13 -9.78 17.93 15.20
CA GLU A 13 -10.38 17.57 16.49
C GLU A 13 -11.58 16.60 16.46
N ASP A 14 -12.13 16.22 15.29
CA ASP A 14 -13.35 15.39 15.22
C ASP A 14 -13.08 13.87 15.39
N GLY A 15 -12.22 13.48 16.33
CA GLY A 15 -11.99 12.07 16.74
C GLY A 15 -11.47 11.11 15.65
N SER A 16 -11.27 11.60 14.42
CA SER A 16 -10.79 10.82 13.30
C SER A 16 -9.26 10.82 13.26
N THR A 17 -8.67 9.81 13.89
CA THR A 17 -7.21 9.53 13.83
C THR A 17 -6.74 9.23 12.40
N HIS A 18 -7.68 8.91 11.50
CA HIS A 18 -7.43 8.71 10.08
C HIS A 18 -7.40 10.04 9.31
N PRO A 19 -6.60 10.17 8.24
CA PRO A 19 -6.58 11.36 7.37
C PRO A 19 -7.90 11.66 6.62
N LEU A 20 -8.99 10.99 7.00
CA LEU A 20 -10.33 11.14 6.46
C LEU A 20 -10.85 12.57 6.55
N TRP A 21 -10.42 13.33 7.56
CA TRP A 21 -10.71 14.76 7.71
C TRP A 21 -10.20 15.63 6.54
N LEU A 22 -9.26 15.13 5.73
CA LEU A 22 -8.79 15.81 4.51
C LEU A 22 -9.76 15.68 3.33
N SER A 23 -10.74 14.78 3.40
CA SER A 23 -11.65 14.47 2.29
C SER A 23 -12.55 15.64 1.89
N PRO A 24 -13.14 16.43 2.82
CA PRO A 24 -13.91 17.62 2.47
C PRO A 24 -13.03 18.71 1.84
N LEU A 25 -11.78 18.82 2.28
CA LEU A 25 -10.82 19.86 1.83
C LEU A 25 -10.31 19.62 0.41
N GLY A 26 -10.32 18.36 -0.06
CA GLY A 26 -9.95 17.99 -1.43
C GLY A 26 -10.95 18.42 -2.51
N ARG A 27 -12.14 18.92 -2.15
CA ARG A 27 -13.20 19.32 -3.11
C ARG A 27 -12.90 20.61 -3.87
N ASN A 28 -12.00 21.46 -3.38
CA ASN A 28 -11.65 22.74 -3.99
C ASN A 28 -10.27 22.66 -4.65
N GLY A 29 -10.21 22.34 -5.95
CA GLY A 29 -9.01 22.55 -6.78
C GLY A 29 -7.86 21.55 -6.64
N GLY A 30 -8.05 20.44 -5.91
CA GLY A 30 -7.11 19.30 -5.93
C GLY A 30 -5.77 19.50 -5.22
N ILE A 31 -5.38 20.73 -4.85
CA ILE A 31 -4.19 21.04 -4.04
C ILE A 31 -4.51 22.07 -2.96
N PHE A 32 -4.01 21.86 -1.75
CA PHE A 32 -4.11 22.85 -0.69
C PHE A 32 -2.95 22.74 0.29
N HIS A 33 -2.63 23.85 0.94
CA HIS A 33 -1.55 23.95 1.90
C HIS A 33 -2.10 23.96 3.33
N ILE A 34 -1.55 23.07 4.17
CA ILE A 34 -1.87 22.96 5.59
C ILE A 34 -0.61 23.22 6.40
N LYS A 35 -0.73 24.11 7.38
CA LYS A 35 0.27 24.32 8.41
C LYS A 35 -0.11 23.51 9.64
N MET A 36 0.72 22.56 10.04
CA MET A 36 0.57 21.77 11.27
C MET A 36 1.69 22.17 12.23
N GLY A 37 1.40 23.06 13.18
CA GLY A 37 2.43 23.67 14.02
C GLY A 37 3.47 24.42 13.17
N PHE A 38 4.74 24.04 13.27
CA PHE A 38 5.82 24.57 12.42
C PHE A 38 6.03 23.81 11.10
N SER A 39 5.26 22.74 10.86
CA SER A 39 5.39 21.91 9.67
C SER A 39 4.45 22.37 8.56
N HIS A 40 5.02 22.76 7.43
CA HIS A 40 4.29 23.08 6.20
C HIS A 40 4.06 21.81 5.38
N THR A 41 2.81 21.52 5.05
CA THR A 41 2.41 20.32 4.31
C THR A 41 1.50 20.68 3.16
N ILE A 42 1.82 20.19 1.97
CA ILE A 42 1.01 20.34 0.77
C ILE A 42 0.21 19.05 0.62
N VAL A 43 -1.10 19.15 0.48
CA VAL A 43 -1.98 18.00 0.25
C VAL A 43 -2.45 18.03 -1.19
N VAL A 44 -2.28 16.92 -1.89
CA VAL A 44 -2.77 16.70 -3.25
C VAL A 44 -3.84 15.62 -3.26
N SER A 45 -4.93 15.89 -3.96
CA SER A 45 -6.12 15.04 -4.05
C SER A 45 -6.59 14.82 -5.49
N SER A 46 -5.84 15.30 -6.50
CA SER A 46 -6.12 15.05 -7.92
C SER A 46 -5.27 13.89 -8.45
N PRO A 47 -5.83 13.03 -9.33
CA PRO A 47 -5.07 11.93 -9.94
C PRO A 47 -3.93 12.43 -10.83
N GLU A 48 -4.09 13.58 -11.51
CA GLU A 48 -3.06 14.19 -12.34
C GLU A 48 -1.84 14.60 -11.51
N MET A 49 -2.06 15.26 -10.37
CA MET A 49 -0.99 15.67 -9.46
C MET A 49 -0.32 14.46 -8.82
N ALA A 50 -1.12 13.47 -8.40
CA ALA A 50 -0.58 12.23 -7.86
C ALA A 50 0.30 11.50 -8.88
N ARG A 51 -0.08 11.50 -10.16
CA ARG A 51 0.73 10.94 -11.24
C ARG A 51 2.04 11.70 -11.42
N GLU A 52 2.00 13.02 -11.42
CA GLU A 52 3.20 13.84 -11.53
C GLU A 52 4.18 13.58 -10.38
N ILE A 53 3.68 13.52 -9.14
CA ILE A 53 4.49 13.29 -7.94
C ILE A 53 5.02 11.85 -7.85
N LEU A 54 4.17 10.85 -8.11
CA LEU A 54 4.48 9.44 -7.85
C LEU A 54 5.14 8.72 -9.03
N GLN A 55 4.99 9.23 -10.26
CA GLN A 55 5.51 8.58 -11.47
C GLN A 55 6.49 9.46 -12.22
N VAL A 56 6.13 10.70 -12.55
CA VAL A 56 6.97 11.56 -13.41
C VAL A 56 8.17 12.09 -12.64
N GLN A 57 7.95 12.57 -11.42
CA GLN A 57 8.96 13.15 -10.54
C GLN A 57 9.25 12.25 -9.32
N ASP A 58 9.14 10.93 -9.51
CA ASP A 58 9.26 9.93 -8.44
C ASP A 58 10.58 10.07 -7.64
N HIS A 59 11.68 10.36 -8.32
CA HIS A 59 13.01 10.56 -7.74
C HIS A 59 13.10 11.81 -6.84
N ILE A 60 12.31 12.87 -7.11
CA ILE A 60 12.27 14.09 -6.28
C ILE A 60 11.46 13.83 -5.01
N PHE A 61 10.39 13.05 -5.12
CA PHE A 61 9.48 12.75 -4.01
C PHE A 61 9.72 11.37 -3.37
N ALA A 62 10.84 10.72 -3.68
CA ALA A 62 11.14 9.38 -3.17
C ALA A 62 11.33 9.36 -1.64
N ASN A 63 11.77 10.47 -1.04
CA ASN A 63 12.03 10.54 0.39
C ASN A 63 10.74 10.57 1.22
N ARG A 64 10.84 10.15 2.48
CA ARG A 64 9.76 10.21 3.46
C ARG A 64 10.07 11.23 4.56
N PRO A 65 9.09 11.99 5.06
CA PRO A 65 9.30 12.86 6.21
C PRO A 65 9.65 12.02 7.44
N ALA A 66 10.83 12.22 8.00
CA ALA A 66 11.27 11.55 9.21
C ALA A 66 10.57 12.16 10.44
N THR A 67 9.95 11.32 11.26
CA THR A 67 9.53 11.66 12.63
C THR A 67 10.50 11.01 13.62
N ILE A 68 10.56 11.52 14.85
CA ILE A 68 11.42 10.95 15.91
C ILE A 68 11.11 9.46 16.11
N ALA A 69 9.83 9.10 16.11
CA ALA A 69 9.39 7.71 16.21
C ALA A 69 9.89 6.85 15.05
N ILE A 70 9.82 7.34 13.81
CA ILE A 70 10.36 6.62 12.63
C ILE A 70 11.86 6.42 12.80
N THR A 71 12.62 7.46 13.12
CA THR A 71 14.07 7.38 13.30
C THR A 71 14.45 6.35 14.37
N TYR A 72 13.70 6.30 15.48
CA TYR A 72 13.90 5.32 16.54
C TYR A 72 13.59 3.89 16.08
N LEU A 73 12.40 3.67 15.49
CA LEU A 73 11.93 2.34 15.08
C LEU A 73 12.71 1.73 13.91
N THR A 74 13.27 2.57 13.04
CA THR A 74 13.95 2.15 11.81
C THR A 74 15.47 2.22 11.90
N TYR A 75 16.02 2.30 13.12
CA TYR A 75 17.46 2.42 13.37
C TYR A 75 18.10 3.53 12.52
N ASN A 76 17.63 4.76 12.71
CA ASN A 76 18.04 5.93 11.95
C ASN A 76 17.75 5.84 10.44
N ARG A 77 16.58 5.28 10.07
CA ARG A 77 16.09 5.16 8.68
C ARG A 77 16.99 4.29 7.80
N VAL A 78 17.49 3.19 8.35
CA VAL A 78 18.29 2.19 7.62
C VAL A 78 17.39 1.01 7.24
N ASP A 79 16.22 1.32 6.67
CA ASP A 79 15.20 0.35 6.29
C ASP A 79 14.72 0.58 4.84
N MET A 80 13.83 -0.29 4.33
CA MET A 80 13.31 -0.18 2.96
C MET A 80 12.29 0.94 2.78
N ALA A 81 11.53 1.26 3.84
CA ALA A 81 10.34 2.10 3.78
C ALA A 81 10.66 3.58 4.04
N PHE A 82 11.61 3.89 4.93
CA PHE A 82 11.89 5.27 5.35
C PHE A 82 13.32 5.77 5.04
N ALA A 83 14.20 4.91 4.51
CA ALA A 83 15.51 5.37 4.06
C ALA A 83 15.39 6.42 2.95
N ASP A 84 16.27 7.42 3.03
CA ASP A 84 16.37 8.43 1.98
C ASP A 84 16.84 7.77 0.67
N TYR A 85 16.37 8.31 -0.44
CA TYR A 85 16.72 7.84 -1.77
C TYR A 85 18.22 7.97 -2.01
N GLY A 86 18.86 6.87 -2.38
CA GLY A 86 20.29 6.81 -2.61
C GLY A 86 20.78 5.41 -2.96
N PRO A 87 22.11 5.22 -3.04
CA PRO A 87 22.71 3.93 -3.38
C PRO A 87 22.25 2.78 -2.48
N PHE A 88 22.19 3.03 -1.16
CA PHE A 88 21.71 2.06 -0.16
C PHE A 88 20.27 1.61 -0.45
N TRP A 89 19.33 2.55 -0.56
CA TRP A 89 17.93 2.25 -0.84
C TRP A 89 17.75 1.51 -2.17
N ARG A 90 18.47 1.93 -3.23
CA ARG A 90 18.44 1.26 -4.53
C ARG A 90 18.93 -0.19 -4.44
N GLN A 91 20.01 -0.44 -3.71
CA GLN A 91 20.56 -1.78 -3.51
C GLN A 91 19.60 -2.66 -2.72
N MET A 92 19.06 -2.14 -1.62
CA MET A 92 18.05 -2.82 -0.80
C MET A 92 16.81 -3.17 -1.65
N ARG A 93 16.27 -2.22 -2.40
CA ARG A 93 15.12 -2.46 -3.30
C ARG A 93 15.42 -3.54 -4.34
N LYS A 94 16.61 -3.51 -4.94
CA LYS A 94 17.06 -4.55 -5.88
C LYS A 94 17.06 -5.93 -5.22
N LEU A 95 17.62 -6.05 -4.01
CA LEU A 95 17.62 -7.31 -3.27
C LEU A 95 16.20 -7.79 -2.96
N SER A 96 15.30 -6.90 -2.52
CA SER A 96 13.91 -7.26 -2.25
C SER A 96 13.18 -7.76 -3.49
N VAL A 97 13.26 -7.06 -4.62
CA VAL A 97 12.62 -7.52 -5.85
C VAL A 97 13.21 -8.84 -6.33
N MET A 98 14.54 -9.01 -6.24
CA MET A 98 15.22 -10.19 -6.75
C MET A 98 15.11 -11.42 -5.85
N LYS A 99 14.96 -11.25 -4.53
CA LYS A 99 15.04 -12.35 -3.54
C LYS A 99 13.75 -12.56 -2.76
N LEU A 100 13.07 -11.48 -2.36
CA LEU A 100 11.83 -11.55 -1.58
C LEU A 100 10.59 -11.66 -2.47
N PHE A 101 10.50 -10.82 -3.50
CA PHE A 101 9.31 -10.71 -4.37
C PHE A 101 9.52 -11.31 -5.76
N SER A 102 10.51 -12.19 -5.92
CA SER A 102 10.78 -12.84 -7.21
C SER A 102 9.77 -13.94 -7.51
N ARG A 103 9.40 -14.08 -8.79
CA ARG A 103 8.53 -15.16 -9.28
C ARG A 103 9.05 -16.56 -8.93
N LYS A 104 10.37 -16.73 -8.79
CA LYS A 104 10.96 -18.02 -8.39
C LYS A 104 10.62 -18.43 -6.95
N ARG A 105 10.16 -17.48 -6.12
CA ARG A 105 9.65 -17.75 -4.77
C ARG A 105 8.15 -18.02 -4.77
N ALA A 106 7.47 -17.97 -5.93
CA ALA A 106 6.05 -18.31 -6.05
C ALA A 106 5.75 -19.75 -5.60
N GLU A 107 6.73 -20.66 -5.69
CA GLU A 107 6.62 -22.05 -5.22
C GLU A 107 6.53 -22.16 -3.68
N SER A 108 6.99 -21.15 -2.92
CA SER A 108 6.78 -21.15 -1.46
C SER A 108 5.35 -20.78 -1.07
N TRP A 109 4.49 -20.42 -2.02
CA TRP A 109 3.09 -20.07 -1.75
C TRP A 109 2.20 -21.31 -1.55
N ASP A 110 2.69 -22.52 -1.82
CA ASP A 110 2.00 -23.74 -1.39
C ASP A 110 1.84 -23.77 0.14
N SER A 111 2.83 -23.28 0.88
CA SER A 111 2.72 -23.13 2.33
C SER A 111 1.64 -22.16 2.77
N VAL A 112 1.22 -21.23 1.91
CA VAL A 112 0.09 -20.32 2.18
C VAL A 112 -1.23 -21.08 2.08
N LEU A 113 -1.35 -22.02 1.13
CA LEU A 113 -2.53 -22.87 1.03
C LEU A 113 -2.67 -23.74 2.28
N ASP A 114 -1.57 -24.30 2.78
CA ASP A 114 -1.58 -25.07 4.03
C ASP A 114 -2.07 -24.26 5.23
N GLU A 115 -1.66 -22.99 5.33
CA GLU A 115 -2.13 -22.09 6.41
C GLU A 115 -3.61 -21.76 6.29
N VAL A 116 -4.07 -21.48 5.06
CA VAL A 116 -5.48 -21.21 4.79
C VAL A 116 -6.31 -22.44 5.15
N ASP A 117 -5.89 -23.63 4.75
CA ASP A 117 -6.56 -24.90 5.07
C ASP A 117 -6.61 -25.14 6.58
N SER A 118 -5.53 -24.85 7.30
CA SER A 118 -5.47 -24.95 8.76
C SER A 118 -6.46 -24.01 9.44
N MET A 119 -6.52 -22.75 9.01
CA MET A 119 -7.48 -21.76 9.51
C MET A 119 -8.93 -22.17 9.20
N VAL A 120 -9.21 -22.68 8.01
CA VAL A 120 -10.56 -23.15 7.65
C VAL A 120 -10.97 -24.33 8.53
N LYS A 121 -10.07 -25.31 8.73
CA LYS A 121 -10.33 -26.46 9.61
C LYS A 121 -10.61 -26.05 11.06
N SER A 122 -9.83 -25.13 11.62
CA SER A 122 -10.04 -24.66 13.00
C SER A 122 -11.36 -23.88 13.16
N THR A 123 -11.80 -23.21 12.10
CA THR A 123 -13.09 -22.49 12.08
C THR A 123 -14.26 -23.46 11.95
N LEU A 124 -14.12 -24.52 11.15
CA LEU A 124 -15.17 -25.54 10.96
C LEU A 124 -15.50 -26.30 12.25
N VAL A 125 -14.51 -26.55 13.10
CA VAL A 125 -14.72 -27.18 14.42
C VAL A 125 -15.61 -26.31 15.32
N ASN A 126 -15.56 -24.99 15.14
CA ASN A 126 -16.35 -24.02 15.90
C ASN A 126 -17.63 -23.59 15.16
N SER A 127 -18.13 -24.43 14.24
CA SER A 127 -19.33 -24.10 13.45
C SER A 127 -20.53 -23.82 14.35
N GLY A 128 -21.14 -22.64 14.18
CA GLY A 128 -22.29 -22.18 14.97
C GLY A 128 -21.93 -21.19 16.08
N SER A 129 -20.65 -20.92 16.34
CA SER A 129 -20.23 -19.85 17.25
C SER A 129 -19.94 -18.54 16.51
N LEU A 130 -20.00 -17.42 17.24
CA LEU A 130 -19.60 -16.11 16.75
C LEU A 130 -18.07 -16.08 16.62
N VAL A 131 -17.58 -15.71 15.44
CA VAL A 131 -16.14 -15.70 15.12
C VAL A 131 -15.70 -14.28 14.73
N ASN A 132 -14.59 -13.82 15.33
CA ASN A 132 -13.96 -12.56 14.97
C ASN A 132 -13.06 -12.72 13.73
N LEU A 133 -13.55 -12.28 12.58
CA LEU A 133 -12.79 -12.34 11.32
C LEU A 133 -11.50 -11.50 11.34
N GLY A 134 -11.48 -10.40 12.11
CA GLY A 134 -10.30 -9.54 12.21
C GLY A 134 -9.13 -10.26 12.86
N GLU A 135 -9.38 -10.97 13.96
CA GLU A 135 -8.38 -11.78 14.65
C GLU A 135 -7.91 -12.96 13.80
N LEU A 136 -8.83 -13.66 13.13
CA LEU A 136 -8.46 -14.77 12.25
C LEU A 136 -7.57 -14.32 11.08
N VAL A 137 -7.97 -13.25 10.37
CA VAL A 137 -7.18 -12.72 9.25
C VAL A 137 -5.84 -12.18 9.73
N PHE A 138 -5.79 -11.55 10.89
CA PHE A 138 -4.55 -11.06 11.48
C PHE A 138 -3.60 -12.21 11.85
N GLY A 139 -4.12 -13.26 12.50
CA GLY A 139 -3.36 -14.47 12.82
C GLY A 139 -2.82 -15.16 11.58
N LEU A 140 -3.68 -15.42 10.58
CA LEU A 140 -3.26 -16.00 9.30
C LEU A 140 -2.17 -15.17 8.62
N THR A 141 -2.32 -13.84 8.60
CA THR A 141 -1.32 -12.95 8.00
C THR A 141 0.02 -13.02 8.73
N HIS A 142 -0.01 -13.08 10.07
CA HIS A 142 1.19 -13.25 10.88
C HIS A 142 1.89 -14.57 10.57
N ASP A 143 1.15 -15.67 10.50
CA ASP A 143 1.70 -17.00 10.24
C ASP A 143 2.32 -17.09 8.84
N ILE A 144 1.62 -16.57 7.82
CA ILE A 144 2.14 -16.47 6.44
C ILE A 144 3.43 -15.64 6.40
N ILE A 145 3.47 -14.47 7.03
CA ILE A 145 4.66 -13.60 7.05
C ILE A 145 5.80 -14.30 7.79
N SER A 146 5.53 -14.90 8.95
CA SER A 146 6.51 -15.61 9.76
C SER A 146 7.10 -16.81 9.01
N ARG A 147 6.30 -17.60 8.28
CA ARG A 147 6.80 -18.68 7.41
C ARG A 147 7.58 -18.15 6.21
N ALA A 148 7.10 -17.11 5.56
CA ALA A 148 7.79 -16.50 4.43
C ALA A 148 9.17 -15.93 4.81
N LEU A 149 9.29 -15.33 6.00
CA LEU A 149 10.53 -14.78 6.55
C LEU A 149 11.45 -15.86 7.11
N SER A 150 10.93 -16.84 7.85
CA SER A 150 11.74 -17.95 8.38
C SER A 150 12.30 -18.85 7.27
N GLY A 151 11.58 -19.03 6.16
CA GLY A 151 12.11 -19.67 4.95
C GLY A 151 13.25 -18.89 4.27
N LEU A 152 13.36 -17.57 4.53
CA LEU A 152 14.52 -16.75 4.13
C LEU A 152 15.74 -16.99 5.03
N PHE A 153 15.49 -17.29 6.32
CA PHE A 153 16.53 -17.48 7.35
C PHE A 153 17.04 -18.93 7.42
N LEU A 154 16.21 -19.92 7.10
CA LEU A 154 16.52 -21.35 7.19
C LEU A 154 17.13 -21.96 5.92
N MET A 155 17.68 -21.16 5.01
CA MET A 155 18.54 -21.70 3.94
C MET A 155 19.90 -22.23 4.44
N LYS A 156 20.16 -22.27 5.75
CA LYS A 156 21.40 -22.83 6.33
C LYS A 156 21.25 -23.78 7.51
N VAL A 157 20.05 -24.31 7.81
CA VAL A 157 19.92 -25.46 8.70
C VAL A 157 19.01 -26.49 8.05
N LYS A 158 19.53 -27.13 7.01
CA LYS A 158 19.01 -28.43 6.55
C LYS A 158 19.44 -29.47 7.61
N ARG A 159 18.82 -29.45 8.79
CA ARG A 159 18.85 -30.62 9.67
C ARG A 159 17.98 -31.69 9.03
N ARG A 160 18.71 -32.60 8.39
CA ARG A 160 18.41 -34.00 8.10
C ARG A 160 17.27 -34.56 8.96
N CYS A 161 16.04 -34.41 8.47
CA CYS A 161 14.94 -35.30 8.81
C CYS A 161 14.39 -35.81 7.48
N ASN A 162 14.67 -37.09 7.21
CA ASN A 162 14.02 -37.85 6.16
C ASN A 162 12.54 -37.96 6.52
N VAL A 163 11.69 -37.20 5.83
CA VAL A 163 10.31 -37.62 5.60
C VAL A 163 10.07 -37.48 4.11
N TRP A 164 10.14 -38.62 3.44
CA TRP A 164 9.60 -38.80 2.11
C TRP A 164 8.08 -38.60 2.18
N TRP A 165 7.54 -37.67 1.39
CA TRP A 165 6.18 -37.81 0.90
C TRP A 165 6.20 -37.76 -0.62
N TYR A 166 5.98 -38.97 -1.14
CA TYR A 166 5.44 -39.29 -2.45
C TYR A 166 4.16 -38.49 -2.69
N GLY A 167 4.02 -37.89 -3.86
CA GLY A 167 2.81 -37.14 -4.22
C GLY A 167 2.95 -36.29 -5.46
N ASP A 168 3.59 -36.83 -6.49
CA ASP A 168 3.53 -36.31 -7.85
C ASP A 168 2.11 -36.58 -8.37
N SER A 169 1.19 -35.66 -8.10
CA SER A 169 -0.08 -35.56 -8.80
C SER A 169 -0.44 -34.09 -8.83
N GLY A 170 -0.17 -33.48 -9.97
CA GLY A 170 -0.52 -32.12 -10.29
C GLY A 170 -2.00 -31.86 -10.03
N VAL A 171 -2.29 -31.20 -8.91
CA VAL A 171 -3.48 -30.40 -8.77
C VAL A 171 -3.02 -28.95 -8.78
N ARG A 172 -2.58 -28.50 -9.97
CA ARG A 172 -2.90 -27.12 -10.35
C ARG A 172 -4.41 -27.09 -10.41
N HIS A 173 -5.08 -26.70 -9.32
CA HIS A 173 -6.40 -26.11 -9.49
C HIS A 173 -6.18 -24.85 -10.32
N THR A 174 -6.23 -25.01 -11.64
CA THR A 174 -6.40 -23.92 -12.57
C THR A 174 -7.76 -23.35 -12.25
N MET A 175 -7.78 -22.46 -11.27
CA MET A 175 -8.86 -21.53 -11.06
C MET A 175 -9.12 -20.92 -12.43
N GLY A 176 -10.28 -21.24 -13.04
CA GLY A 176 -10.60 -20.75 -14.37
C GLY A 176 -10.31 -19.25 -14.42
N ASN A 177 -9.65 -18.79 -15.49
CA ASN A 177 -9.10 -17.44 -15.60
C ASN A 177 -10.12 -16.38 -15.14
N ASP A 178 -11.41 -16.61 -15.41
CA ASP A 178 -12.54 -15.76 -15.01
C ASP A 178 -12.76 -15.67 -13.49
N ARG A 179 -12.64 -16.76 -12.74
CA ARG A 179 -12.77 -16.75 -11.27
C ARG A 179 -11.59 -16.03 -10.63
N ALA A 180 -10.37 -16.36 -11.03
CA ALA A 180 -9.17 -15.67 -10.54
C ALA A 180 -9.23 -14.15 -10.82
N ASN A 181 -9.73 -13.78 -12.00
CA ASN A 181 -9.99 -12.39 -12.35
C ASN A 181 -11.07 -11.74 -11.48
N ALA A 182 -12.14 -12.46 -11.14
CA ALA A 182 -13.18 -11.96 -10.24
C ALA A 182 -12.64 -11.67 -8.83
N TYR A 183 -11.86 -12.58 -8.23
CA TYR A 183 -11.23 -12.35 -6.93
C TYR A 183 -10.27 -11.15 -6.96
N SER A 184 -9.44 -11.06 -7.99
CA SER A 184 -8.54 -9.92 -8.18
C SER A 184 -9.31 -8.58 -8.24
N ARG A 185 -10.46 -8.55 -8.92
CA ARG A 185 -11.33 -7.37 -8.98
C ARG A 185 -11.91 -7.02 -7.63
N SER A 186 -12.39 -8.00 -6.86
CA SER A 186 -12.93 -7.76 -5.52
C SER A 186 -11.87 -7.19 -4.58
N ILE A 187 -10.64 -7.75 -4.59
CA ILE A 187 -9.52 -7.23 -3.78
C ILE A 187 -9.21 -5.78 -4.14
N LYS A 188 -9.11 -5.47 -5.44
CA LYS A 188 -8.85 -4.09 -5.91
C LYS A 188 -9.98 -3.13 -5.53
N ALA A 189 -11.25 -3.56 -5.59
CA ALA A 189 -12.39 -2.76 -5.17
C ALA A 189 -12.37 -2.47 -3.68
N THR A 190 -11.99 -3.47 -2.87
CA THR A 190 -11.79 -3.30 -1.42
C THR A 190 -10.67 -2.30 -1.14
N LEU A 191 -9.51 -2.40 -1.80
CA LEU A 191 -8.40 -1.46 -1.62
C LEU A 191 -8.72 -0.04 -2.10
N ARG A 192 -9.59 0.10 -3.10
CA ARG A 192 -10.10 1.40 -3.56
C ARG A 192 -10.92 2.09 -2.46
N LEU A 193 -11.86 1.37 -1.87
CA LEU A 193 -12.73 1.90 -0.82
C LEU A 193 -12.03 2.01 0.53
N HIS A 194 -11.23 1.03 0.89
CA HIS A 194 -10.58 0.91 2.20
C HIS A 194 -9.06 0.76 2.02
N PRO A 195 -8.37 1.80 1.52
CA PRO A 195 -6.91 1.75 1.41
C PRO A 195 -6.29 1.67 2.82
N PRO A 196 -5.44 0.67 3.11
CA PRO A 196 -4.76 0.58 4.40
C PRO A 196 -3.89 1.82 4.68
N ILE A 197 -3.35 2.44 3.61
CA ILE A 197 -2.62 3.70 3.65
C ILE A 197 -3.45 4.74 2.89
N PRO A 198 -4.36 5.46 3.56
CA PRO A 198 -5.25 6.44 2.92
C PRO A 198 -4.52 7.71 2.45
N VAL A 199 -3.39 8.05 3.09
CA VAL A 199 -2.52 9.18 2.70
C VAL A 199 -1.08 8.71 2.64
N ALA A 200 -0.47 8.86 1.46
CA ALA A 200 0.95 8.61 1.27
C ALA A 200 1.75 9.89 1.56
N LEU A 201 2.74 9.78 2.43
CA LEU A 201 3.60 10.90 2.83
C LEU A 201 4.88 10.91 1.99
N HIS A 202 5.25 12.07 1.48
CA HIS A 202 6.44 12.28 0.67
C HIS A 202 7.17 13.54 1.12
N LYS A 203 8.47 13.63 0.83
CA LYS A 203 9.30 14.81 1.06
C LYS A 203 10.08 15.13 -0.20
N SER A 204 10.01 16.38 -0.67
CA SER A 204 10.77 16.82 -1.84
C SER A 204 12.28 16.88 -1.53
N SER A 205 13.11 16.35 -2.43
CA SER A 205 14.57 16.43 -2.35
C SER A 205 15.15 17.67 -3.03
N ALA A 206 14.36 18.35 -3.87
CA ALA A 206 14.73 19.54 -4.63
C ALA A 206 13.51 20.47 -4.80
N ASP A 207 13.76 21.72 -5.20
CA ASP A 207 12.71 22.64 -5.65
C ASP A 207 12.14 22.13 -6.98
N THR A 208 10.82 22.14 -7.13
CA THR A 208 10.16 21.67 -8.35
C THR A 208 8.81 22.35 -8.59
N MET A 209 8.24 22.13 -9.77
CA MET A 209 6.89 22.52 -10.13
C MET A 209 6.01 21.28 -10.27
N VAL A 210 4.79 21.34 -9.74
CA VAL A 210 3.76 20.31 -9.92
C VAL A 210 2.50 21.00 -10.41
N ILE A 211 2.06 20.72 -11.63
CA ILE A 211 0.91 21.35 -12.32
C ILE A 211 0.86 22.87 -12.10
N GLY A 212 1.99 23.56 -12.33
CA GLY A 212 2.08 25.02 -12.19
C GLY A 212 2.22 25.56 -10.77
N TYR A 213 2.25 24.69 -9.74
CA TYR A 213 2.52 25.08 -8.35
C TYR A 213 3.98 24.83 -7.97
N HIS A 214 4.62 25.82 -7.36
CA HIS A 214 5.98 25.69 -6.85
C HIS A 214 6.01 24.92 -5.53
N ILE A 215 6.80 23.85 -5.48
CA ILE A 215 7.05 23.02 -4.31
C ILE A 215 8.51 23.17 -3.89
N PRO A 216 8.81 23.82 -2.74
CA PRO A 216 10.18 24.00 -2.30
C PRO A 216 10.79 22.68 -1.79
N LYS A 217 12.12 22.60 -1.79
CA LYS A 217 12.92 21.52 -1.26
C LYS A 217 12.62 21.30 0.21
N GLY A 218 12.45 20.04 0.61
CA GLY A 218 12.14 19.64 1.96
C GLY A 218 10.67 19.80 2.35
N ALA A 219 9.81 20.30 1.44
CA ALA A 219 8.36 20.34 1.64
C ALA A 219 7.80 18.95 1.86
N ARG A 220 6.82 18.84 2.76
CA ARG A 220 6.04 17.62 2.96
C ARG A 220 4.88 17.62 1.99
N VAL A 221 4.71 16.52 1.27
CA VAL A 221 3.61 16.32 0.32
C VAL A 221 2.80 15.11 0.75
N MET A 222 1.50 15.29 0.90
CA MET A 222 0.52 14.25 1.23
C MET A 222 -0.29 13.94 -0.01
N VAL A 223 -0.18 12.72 -0.52
CA VAL A 223 -1.05 12.22 -1.59
C VAL A 223 -2.27 11.55 -0.97
N ASN A 224 -3.43 12.18 -1.12
CA ASN A 224 -4.68 11.69 -0.56
C ASN A 224 -5.33 10.62 -1.46
N ALA A 225 -4.81 9.41 -1.38
CA ALA A 225 -5.32 8.26 -2.12
C ALA A 225 -6.81 7.99 -1.80
N TYR A 226 -7.24 8.24 -0.56
CA TYR A 226 -8.64 8.07 -0.17
C TYR A 226 -9.58 8.99 -0.96
N ALA A 227 -9.22 10.27 -1.11
CA ALA A 227 -10.00 11.23 -1.88
C ALA A 227 -9.96 10.93 -3.38
N ILE A 228 -8.77 10.63 -3.93
CA ILE A 228 -8.59 10.28 -5.35
C ILE A 228 -9.45 9.06 -5.73
N ASN A 229 -9.47 8.03 -4.88
CA ASN A 229 -10.26 6.82 -5.11
C ASN A 229 -11.78 7.04 -5.03
N ARG A 230 -12.22 8.21 -4.55
CA ARG A 230 -13.62 8.61 -4.41
C ARG A 230 -14.00 9.84 -5.22
N ASP A 231 -13.11 10.29 -6.09
CA ASP A 231 -13.38 11.41 -6.97
C ASP A 231 -14.48 11.05 -7.96
N LYS A 232 -15.53 11.86 -8.01
CA LYS A 232 -16.68 11.68 -8.91
C LYS A 232 -16.33 11.93 -10.37
N ASN A 233 -15.27 12.71 -10.64
CA ASN A 233 -14.80 12.92 -12.00
C ASN A 233 -14.06 11.67 -12.53
N SER A 234 -13.49 10.88 -11.62
CA SER A 234 -12.69 9.69 -11.92
C SER A 234 -13.45 8.37 -11.78
N TRP A 235 -14.58 8.35 -11.06
CA TRP A 235 -15.36 7.14 -10.80
C TRP A 235 -16.86 7.41 -10.85
N GLU A 236 -17.59 6.54 -11.57
CA GLU A 236 -19.04 6.45 -11.45
C GLU A 236 -19.40 5.81 -10.10
N ASP A 237 -20.30 6.45 -9.34
CA ASP A 237 -20.69 6.04 -7.98
C ASP A 237 -19.53 5.65 -7.05
N PRO A 238 -18.63 6.59 -6.69
CA PRO A 238 -17.37 6.30 -6.01
C PRO A 238 -17.51 5.60 -4.66
N ASN A 239 -18.66 5.73 -3.99
CA ASN A 239 -18.87 5.13 -2.67
C ASN A 239 -19.42 3.70 -2.74
N THR A 240 -19.76 3.20 -3.93
CA THR A 240 -20.35 1.88 -4.12
C THR A 240 -19.27 0.82 -4.31
N PHE A 241 -19.40 -0.31 -3.61
CA PHE A 241 -18.58 -1.48 -3.87
C PHE A 241 -19.07 -2.18 -5.14
N ASN A 242 -18.39 -1.91 -6.25
CA ASN A 242 -18.69 -2.55 -7.53
C ASN A 242 -17.40 -3.07 -8.21
N PRO A 243 -17.06 -4.36 -8.02
CA PRO A 243 -15.89 -4.99 -8.64
C PRO A 243 -15.92 -5.02 -10.18
N SER A 244 -17.09 -4.89 -10.80
CA SER A 244 -17.22 -4.94 -12.26
C SER A 244 -16.69 -3.68 -12.96
N LEU A 245 -16.76 -2.52 -12.30
CA LEU A 245 -16.25 -1.23 -12.82
C LEU A 245 -14.75 -1.25 -13.09
N LEU A 246 -13.99 -2.06 -12.34
CA LEU A 246 -12.54 -2.17 -12.50
C LEU A 246 -12.12 -2.85 -13.82
N ALA A 247 -13.03 -3.58 -14.48
CA ALA A 247 -12.76 -4.16 -15.81
C ALA A 247 -12.73 -3.08 -16.92
N PHE A 248 -13.43 -1.96 -16.70
CA PHE A 248 -13.43 -0.81 -17.60
C PHE A 248 -12.18 0.05 -17.40
N TYR A 249 -11.80 0.32 -16.14
CA TYR A 249 -10.64 1.14 -15.80
C TYR A 249 -9.28 0.45 -15.99
N GLN A 250 -9.21 -0.89 -15.88
CA GLN A 250 -7.98 -1.61 -16.25
C GLN A 250 -7.62 -1.43 -17.73
N ARG A 251 -8.59 -1.23 -18.64
CA ARG A 251 -8.31 -0.88 -20.04
C ARG A 251 -7.75 0.53 -20.18
N LEU A 252 -8.19 1.49 -19.37
CA LEU A 252 -7.62 2.85 -19.34
C LEU A 252 -6.21 2.89 -18.71
N GLN A 253 -5.97 2.18 -17.61
CA GLN A 253 -4.62 2.04 -17.03
C GLN A 253 -3.67 1.24 -17.95
N GLN A 254 -4.13 0.15 -18.58
CA GLN A 254 -3.33 -0.59 -19.56
C GLN A 254 -3.06 0.21 -20.83
N TRP A 255 -4.03 0.98 -21.35
CA TRP A 255 -3.81 1.93 -22.45
C TRP A 255 -2.77 3.01 -22.08
N TYR A 256 -2.84 3.54 -20.86
CA TYR A 256 -1.88 4.53 -20.35
C TYR A 256 -0.45 3.97 -20.17
N PHE A 257 -0.30 2.69 -19.81
CA PHE A 257 1.01 2.00 -19.76
C PHE A 257 1.49 1.47 -21.12
N GLN A 258 0.60 1.31 -22.12
CA GLN A 258 0.96 0.80 -23.46
C GLN A 258 1.27 1.92 -24.48
N VAL A 259 0.86 3.16 -24.25
CA VAL A 259 1.17 4.33 -25.11
C VAL A 259 2.58 4.91 -24.85
N GLN A 260 3.41 4.24 -24.04
CA GLN A 260 4.80 4.63 -23.73
C GLN A 260 5.81 3.52 -24.06
N ARG A 261 5.55 2.73 -25.10
CA ARG A 261 6.58 1.97 -25.82
C ARG A 261 6.87 2.60 -27.16
#